data_AF-A0A2R7J486-F1
#
_entry.id   AF-A0A2R7J486-F1
#
_cell.length_a   1.000
_cell.length_b   1.000
_cell.length_c   1.000
_cell.angle_alpha   90.00
_cell.angle_beta   90.00
_cell.angle_gamma   90.00
#
_symmetry.space_group_name_H-M   'P 1'
#
loop_
_entity.id
_entity.type
_entity.pdbx_description
1 polymer ?
#
loop_
_entity_poly.entity_id
_entity_poly.type
_entity_poly.pdbx_seq_one_letter_code
_entity_poly.pdbx_strand_id
1 'polypeptide(L)'
;MNIATPIVAADTWTVAGRTFRSRLIVGTGKYKDFAQNAAAVEASGAEIVTVAVRRVNVSDPNAPMLTDFIDPKKVTYLPNTAGCFDAESAIRTLRLAREAGGWDLV
;
A
#
# COMPACT_ATOMS: atom_id res chain seq x y z
N MET A 1 40.02 21.35 16.53
CA MET A 1 39.81 20.77 15.19
C MET A 1 38.31 20.46 15.08
N ASN A 2 37.54 21.32 14.42
CA ASN A 2 36.08 21.20 14.36
C ASN A 2 35.72 20.39 13.11
N ILE A 3 35.52 19.08 13.27
CA ILE A 3 35.07 18.20 12.18
C ILE A 3 33.57 18.41 12.00
N ALA A 4 33.21 19.27 11.03
CA ALA A 4 31.83 19.35 10.55
C ALA A 4 31.43 17.96 10.04
N THR A 5 30.47 17.32 10.72
CA THR A 5 29.90 16.06 10.26
C THR A 5 29.17 16.34 8.94
N PRO A 6 29.46 15.62 7.84
CA PRO A 6 28.76 15.84 6.60
C PRO A 6 27.27 15.56 6.84
N ILE A 7 26.42 16.50 6.43
CA ILE A 7 24.97 16.29 6.42
C ILE A 7 24.71 15.25 5.36
N VAL A 8 24.61 13.98 5.76
CA VAL A 8 24.18 12.91 4.86
C VAL A 8 22.72 13.20 4.55
N ALA A 9 22.42 13.45 3.27
CA ALA A 9 21.05 13.60 2.82
C ALA A 9 20.23 12.39 3.30
N ALA A 10 19.01 12.62 3.80
CA ALA A 10 18.15 11.53 4.26
C ALA A 10 17.95 10.52 3.12
N ASP A 11 18.25 9.24 3.38
CA ASP A 11 18.02 8.17 2.40
C ASP A 11 16.51 8.05 2.16
N THR A 12 16.10 8.56 1.01
CA THR A 12 14.71 8.70 0.62
C THR A 12 14.54 8.37 -0.85
N TRP A 13 13.30 8.14 -1.25
CA TRP A 13 12.92 7.90 -2.62
C TRP A 13 11.57 8.54 -2.93
N THR A 14 11.48 9.21 -4.08
CA THR A 14 10.25 9.84 -4.55
C THR A 14 9.65 9.05 -5.71
N VAL A 15 8.36 8.73 -5.63
CA VAL A 15 7.56 8.13 -6.70
C VAL A 15 6.22 8.83 -6.79
N ALA A 16 5.80 9.17 -8.01
CA ALA A 16 4.54 9.87 -8.28
C ALA A 16 4.30 11.11 -7.40
N GLY A 17 5.35 11.91 -7.16
CA GLY A 17 5.29 13.13 -6.34
C GLY A 17 5.22 12.90 -4.82
N ARG A 18 5.32 11.65 -4.35
CA ARG A 18 5.35 11.28 -2.93
C ARG A 18 6.74 10.80 -2.54
N THR A 19 7.28 11.30 -1.43
CA THR A 19 8.58 10.91 -0.89
C THR A 19 8.43 9.93 0.27
N PHE A 20 9.18 8.84 0.22
CA PHE A 20 9.22 7.76 1.19
C PHE A 20 10.64 7.60 1.74
N ARG A 21 10.76 7.17 2.98
CA ARG A 21 12.02 6.74 3.62
C ARG A 21 12.22 5.23 3.46
N SER A 22 11.14 4.46 3.48
CA SER A 22 11.17 3.02 3.30
C SER A 22 11.10 2.64 1.82
N ARG A 23 12.03 1.79 1.38
CA ARG A 23 12.03 1.16 0.04
C ARG A 23 11.32 -0.20 0.03
N LEU A 24 10.80 -0.63 1.18
CA LEU A 24 10.08 -1.88 1.33
C LEU A 24 8.58 -1.67 1.08
N ILE A 25 8.04 -2.43 0.13
CA ILE A 25 6.60 -2.49 -0.16
C ILE A 25 6.07 -3.84 0.35
N VAL A 26 5.01 -3.82 1.17
CA VAL A 26 4.44 -5.03 1.78
C VAL A 26 3.16 -5.46 1.07
N GLY A 27 3.06 -6.73 0.69
CA GLY A 27 1.84 -7.32 0.16
C GLY A 27 0.92 -7.83 1.27
N THR A 28 -0.38 -7.63 1.13
CA THR A 28 -1.36 -7.80 2.22
C THR A 28 -2.17 -9.11 2.15
N GLY A 29 -1.99 -9.93 1.12
CA GLY A 29 -2.92 -11.01 0.78
C GLY A 29 -2.66 -12.40 1.38
N LYS A 30 -1.67 -12.57 2.26
CA LYS A 30 -1.20 -13.89 2.74
C LYS A 30 -1.08 -14.03 4.26
N TYR A 31 -1.52 -13.03 5.01
CA TYR A 31 -1.55 -13.09 6.47
C TYR A 31 -2.73 -13.94 6.95
N LYS A 32 -2.60 -14.50 8.16
CA LYS A 32 -3.66 -15.26 8.84
C LYS A 32 -4.93 -14.43 9.02
N ASP A 33 -4.76 -13.18 9.40
CA ASP A 33 -5.84 -12.20 9.67
C ASP A 33 -5.31 -10.77 9.51
N PHE A 34 -6.20 -9.77 9.58
CA PHE A 34 -5.84 -8.36 9.43
C PHE A 34 -5.01 -7.81 10.59
N ALA A 35 -5.16 -8.36 11.80
CA ALA A 35 -4.35 -7.94 12.95
C ALA A 35 -2.88 -8.32 12.76
N GLN A 36 -2.62 -9.54 12.27
CA GLN A 36 -1.27 -9.97 11.91
C GLN A 36 -0.68 -9.12 10.77
N ASN A 37 -1.49 -8.75 9.79
CA ASN A 37 -1.09 -7.89 8.69
C ASN A 37 -0.64 -6.51 9.19
N ALA A 38 -1.46 -5.85 10.02
CA ALA A 38 -1.13 -4.56 10.62
C ALA A 38 0.15 -4.62 11.48
N ALA A 39 0.28 -5.66 12.30
CA ALA A 39 1.49 -5.87 13.11
C ALA A 39 2.75 -6.05 12.23
N ALA A 40 2.64 -6.75 11.10
CA ALA A 40 3.75 -6.94 10.17
C ALA A 40 4.15 -5.65 9.46
N VAL A 41 3.17 -4.81 9.05
CA VAL A 41 3.43 -3.51 8.41
C VAL A 41 4.11 -2.54 9.36
N GLU A 42 3.64 -2.49 10.62
CA GLU A 42 4.26 -1.68 11.67
C GLU A 42 5.71 -2.13 11.92
N ALA A 43 5.91 -3.43 12.13
CA ALA A 43 7.23 -3.99 12.40
C ALA A 43 8.22 -3.82 11.23
N SER A 44 7.72 -3.83 9.99
CA SER A 44 8.57 -3.66 8.81
C SER A 44 8.93 -2.20 8.51
N GLY A 45 8.22 -1.23 9.11
CA GLY A 45 8.36 0.19 8.76
C GLY A 45 8.03 0.49 7.29
N ALA A 46 7.13 -0.30 6.69
CA ALA A 46 6.75 -0.09 5.29
C ALA A 46 5.77 1.08 5.19
N GLU A 47 6.05 2.01 4.28
CA GLU A 47 5.18 3.17 4.05
C GLU A 47 4.21 2.94 2.88
N ILE A 48 4.37 1.83 2.14
CA ILE A 48 3.50 1.41 1.05
C ILE A 48 3.04 -0.03 1.29
N VAL A 49 1.72 -0.23 1.23
CA VAL A 49 1.11 -1.56 1.21
C VAL A 49 0.41 -1.81 -0.12
N THR A 50 0.60 -2.99 -0.70
CA THR A 50 -0.10 -3.37 -1.93
C THR A 50 -1.29 -4.29 -1.67
N VAL A 51 -2.39 -4.03 -2.36
CA VAL A 51 -3.67 -4.72 -2.19
C VAL A 51 -4.22 -5.21 -3.52
N ALA A 52 -4.65 -6.47 -3.56
CA ALA A 52 -5.37 -7.02 -4.71
C ALA A 52 -6.82 -6.54 -4.65
N VAL A 53 -7.24 -5.69 -5.59
CA VAL A 53 -8.57 -5.05 -5.62
C VAL A 53 -9.70 -6.08 -5.57
N ARG A 54 -9.50 -7.23 -6.24
CA ARG A 54 -10.47 -8.33 -6.29
C ARG A 54 -10.80 -8.97 -4.92
N ARG A 55 -10.00 -8.68 -3.88
CA ARG A 55 -10.20 -9.21 -2.52
C ARG A 55 -10.81 -8.21 -1.54
N VAL A 56 -11.09 -6.99 -1.98
CA VAL A 56 -11.80 -6.01 -1.16
C VAL A 56 -13.27 -6.38 -1.14
N ASN A 57 -13.82 -6.71 0.02
CA ASN A 57 -15.24 -7.03 0.16
C ASN A 57 -16.06 -5.74 0.06
N VAL A 58 -16.71 -5.56 -1.09
CA VAL A 58 -17.64 -4.44 -1.35
C VAL A 58 -19.10 -4.85 -1.22
N SER A 59 -19.38 -6.14 -1.04
CA SER A 59 -20.75 -6.69 -0.99
C SER A 59 -21.35 -6.75 0.41
N ASP A 60 -20.51 -6.88 1.44
CA ASP A 60 -20.95 -6.86 2.84
C ASP A 60 -20.33 -5.65 3.56
N PRO A 61 -21.11 -4.58 3.80
CA PRO A 61 -20.61 -3.37 4.46
C PRO A 61 -20.25 -3.58 5.94
N ASN A 62 -20.62 -4.72 6.54
CA ASN A 62 -20.30 -5.04 7.93
C ASN A 62 -19.07 -5.96 8.06
N ALA A 63 -18.55 -6.47 6.95
CA ALA A 63 -17.36 -7.31 6.98
C ALA A 63 -16.12 -6.46 7.30
N PRO A 64 -15.17 -6.97 8.11
CA PRO A 64 -13.94 -6.24 8.39
C PRO A 64 -13.18 -5.94 7.10
N MET A 65 -12.65 -4.72 7.01
CA MET A 65 -11.84 -4.26 5.90
C MET A 65 -10.39 -4.07 6.34
N LEU A 66 -9.45 -4.20 5.40
CA LEU A 66 -8.03 -3.97 5.66
C LEU A 66 -7.77 -2.55 6.21
N THR A 67 -8.54 -1.57 5.74
CA THR A 67 -8.47 -0.16 6.16
C THR A 67 -8.86 0.06 7.62
N ASP A 68 -9.60 -0.87 8.23
CA ASP A 68 -9.95 -0.80 9.65
C ASP A 68 -8.74 -1.12 10.55
N PHE A 69 -7.74 -1.83 10.01
CA PHE A 69 -6.54 -2.27 10.71
C PHE A 69 -5.29 -1.50 10.28
N ILE A 70 -5.25 -1.04 9.04
CA ILE A 70 -4.12 -0.30 8.46
C ILE A 70 -4.65 1.05 7.97
N ASP A 71 -4.39 2.09 8.77
CA ASP A 71 -4.91 3.44 8.53
C ASP A 71 -4.39 4.04 7.19
N PRO A 72 -5.28 4.35 6.23
CA PRO A 72 -4.89 4.94 4.94
C PRO A 72 -4.30 6.36 5.06
N LYS A 73 -4.37 6.99 6.25
CA LYS A 73 -3.66 8.24 6.55
C LYS A 73 -2.20 8.03 6.93
N LYS A 74 -1.82 6.82 7.36
CA LYS A 74 -0.46 6.49 7.80
C LYS A 74 0.37 5.79 6.73
N VAL A 75 -0.28 5.02 5.85
CA VAL A 75 0.40 4.30 4.77
C VAL A 75 -0.23 4.60 3.41
N THR A 76 0.58 4.53 2.36
CA THR A 76 0.08 4.61 0.99
C THR A 76 -0.41 3.24 0.54
N TYR A 77 -1.67 3.17 0.13
CA TYR A 77 -2.23 1.98 -0.51
C TYR A 77 -1.88 1.99 -2.00
N LEU A 78 -1.38 0.86 -2.49
CA LEU A 78 -1.03 0.62 -3.90
C LEU A 78 -1.87 -0.56 -4.43
N PRO A 79 -3.06 -0.30 -5.00
CA PRO A 79 -3.84 -1.31 -5.68
C PRO A 79 -3.03 -2.00 -6.77
N ASN A 80 -3.26 -3.31 -6.96
CA ASN A 80 -2.59 -4.09 -7.99
C ASN A 80 -3.58 -4.96 -8.78
N THR A 81 -3.08 -5.56 -9.86
CA THR A 81 -3.83 -6.39 -10.81
C THR A 81 -3.69 -7.89 -10.55
N ALA A 82 -3.34 -8.31 -9.34
CA ALA A 82 -3.22 -9.74 -9.01
C ALA A 82 -4.54 -10.47 -9.29
N GLY A 83 -4.46 -11.56 -10.06
CA GLY A 83 -5.62 -12.33 -10.51
C GLY A 83 -6.23 -11.85 -11.84
N CYS A 84 -5.60 -10.90 -12.53
CA CYS A 84 -5.88 -10.59 -13.93
C CYS A 84 -4.95 -11.39 -14.84
N PHE A 85 -5.49 -11.92 -15.95
CA PHE A 85 -4.75 -12.77 -16.90
C PHE A 85 -4.59 -12.13 -18.28
N ASP A 86 -5.19 -10.95 -18.48
CA ASP A 86 -5.13 -10.18 -19.71
C ASP A 86 -5.12 -8.67 -19.40
N ALA A 87 -4.80 -7.87 -20.42
CA ALA A 87 -4.71 -6.42 -20.29
C ALA A 87 -6.07 -5.77 -19.99
N GLU A 88 -7.15 -6.30 -20.57
CA GLU A 88 -8.50 -5.76 -20.38
C GLU A 88 -8.94 -5.85 -18.92
N SER A 89 -8.78 -7.03 -18.31
CA SER A 89 -9.10 -7.27 -16.91
C SER A 89 -8.19 -6.49 -15.97
N ALA A 90 -6.91 -6.32 -16.31
CA ALA A 90 -5.99 -5.45 -15.57
C ALA A 90 -6.47 -3.99 -15.56
N ILE A 91 -6.72 -3.42 -16.74
CA ILE A 91 -7.19 -2.03 -16.89
C ILE A 91 -8.53 -1.82 -16.18
N ARG A 92 -9.48 -2.74 -16.35
CA ARG A 92 -10.79 -2.67 -15.67
C ARG A 92 -10.63 -2.68 -14.15
N THR A 93 -9.74 -3.51 -13.63
CA THR A 93 -9.47 -3.62 -12.18
C THR A 93 -8.92 -2.31 -11.62
N LEU A 94 -7.95 -1.69 -12.30
CA LEU A 94 -7.37 -0.42 -11.82
C LEU A 94 -8.30 0.78 -12.00
N ARG A 95 -9.15 0.79 -13.04
CA ARG A 95 -10.23 1.78 -13.17
C ARG A 95 -11.19 1.68 -11.98
N LEU A 96 -11.60 0.47 -11.59
CA LEU A 96 -12.45 0.28 -10.41
C LEU A 96 -11.75 0.77 -9.14
N ALA A 97 -10.46 0.46 -8.97
CA ALA A 97 -9.67 0.91 -7.83
C ALA A 97 -9.66 2.45 -7.71
N ARG A 98 -9.50 3.16 -8.83
CA ARG A 98 -9.54 4.61 -8.86
C ARG A 98 -10.92 5.18 -8.57
N GLU A 99 -11.94 4.73 -9.29
CA GLU A 99 -13.28 5.31 -9.22
C GLU A 99 -14.02 4.96 -7.92
N ALA A 100 -13.90 3.71 -7.44
CA ALA A 100 -14.60 3.26 -6.23
C ALA A 100 -13.77 3.40 -4.95
N GLY A 101 -12.44 3.28 -5.05
CA GLY A 101 -11.53 3.34 -3.90
C GLY A 101 -10.89 4.70 -3.66
N GLY A 102 -10.99 5.63 -4.62
CA GLY A 102 -10.35 6.95 -4.53
C GLY A 102 -8.82 6.89 -4.56
N TRP A 103 -8.25 5.82 -5.13
CA TRP A 103 -6.80 5.65 -5.21
C TRP A 103 -6.25 6.17 -6.54
N ASP A 104 -5.37 7.17 -6.47
CA ASP A 104 -4.76 7.77 -7.66
C ASP A 104 -3.55 6.98 -8.19
N LEU A 105 -2.79 6.38 -7.27
CA LEU A 105 -1.61 5.57 -7.57
C LEU A 105 -2.06 4.12 -7.83
N VAL A 106 -1.96 3.66 -9.08
CA VAL A 106 -2.39 2.33 -9.57
C VAL A 106 -1.40 1.75 -10.57
#